data_AF-A0A820KSP2-F1
#
_entry.id   AF-A0A820KSP2-F1
#
_cell.length_a   1.000
_cell.length_b   1.000
_cell.length_c   1.000
_cell.angle_alpha   90.00
_cell.angle_beta   90.00
_cell.angle_gamma   90.00
#
_symmetry.space_group_name_H-M   'P 1'
#
loop_
_entity.id
_entity.type
_entity.pdbx_description
1 polymer ?
#
loop_
_entity_poly.entity_id
_entity_poly.type
_entity_poly.pdbx_seq_one_letter_code
_entity_poly.pdbx_strand_id
1 'polypeptide(L)'
;YCSTFQDYLNEREKLRMALLLNKYPNKFIDEQFNNILSKLNIIQPLTCSNYADYRQRVIDSPIKEIVPVDYGKIIFVHFTYCSSMRTFPIKILCSLEQIFWRISD
;
A
#
# COMPACT_ATOMS: atom_id res chain seq x y z
N TYR A 1 6.13 8.42 13.22
CA TYR A 1 5.74 7.53 14.34
C TYR A 1 4.58 8.23 15.01
N CYS A 2 3.34 7.77 14.79
CA CYS A 2 2.16 8.44 15.32
C CYS A 2 1.99 8.15 16.82
N SER A 3 2.25 9.15 17.65
CA SER A 3 2.07 9.11 19.11
C SER A 3 0.60 9.27 19.50
N THR A 4 -0.17 10.04 18.74
CA THR A 4 -1.58 10.34 19.03
C THR A 4 -2.49 10.05 17.85
N PHE A 5 -3.80 9.94 18.11
CA PHE A 5 -4.80 9.81 17.03
C PHE A 5 -4.78 11.02 16.08
N GLN A 6 -4.50 12.21 16.59
CA GLN A 6 -4.39 13.42 15.76
C GLN A 6 -3.17 13.36 14.84
N ASP A 7 -2.03 12.86 15.33
CA ASP A 7 -0.85 12.64 14.49
C ASP A 7 -1.15 11.65 13.37
N TYR A 8 -1.90 10.59 13.67
CA TYR A 8 -2.37 9.63 12.68
C TYR A 8 -3.24 10.28 11.60
N LEU A 9 -4.22 11.10 11.97
CA LEU A 9 -5.03 11.83 10.99
C LEU A 9 -4.17 12.74 10.11
N ASN A 10 -3.23 13.46 10.72
CA ASN A 10 -2.32 14.35 10.01
C ASN A 10 -1.40 13.60 9.03
N GLU A 11 -0.80 12.47 9.44
CA GLU A 11 0.03 11.63 8.56
C GLU A 11 -0.81 11.00 7.43
N ARG A 12 -2.02 10.52 7.73
CA ARG A 12 -2.96 9.97 6.75
C ARG A 12 -3.30 11.00 5.67
N GLU A 13 -3.64 12.23 6.06
CA GLU A 13 -3.97 13.29 5.11
C GLU A 13 -2.76 13.69 4.27
N LYS A 14 -1.55 13.78 4.85
CA LYS A 14 -0.32 14.03 4.09
C LYS A 14 -0.07 12.96 3.02
N LEU A 15 -0.23 11.69 3.36
CA LEU A 15 -0.10 10.57 2.41
C LEU A 15 -1.17 10.63 1.32
N ARG A 16 -2.43 10.87 1.70
CA ARG A 16 -3.54 11.02 0.75
C ARG A 16 -3.27 12.16 -0.23
N MET A 17 -2.81 13.32 0.26
CA MET A 17 -2.45 14.46 -0.57
C MET A 17 -1.29 14.12 -1.52
N ALA A 18 -0.23 13.47 -1.04
CA ALA A 18 0.87 13.05 -1.89
C ALA A 18 0.43 12.12 -3.03
N LEU A 19 -0.45 11.14 -2.74
CA LEU A 19 -1.00 10.24 -3.77
C LEU A 19 -1.90 10.99 -4.76
N LEU A 20 -2.69 11.96 -4.29
CA LEU A 20 -3.52 12.79 -5.16
C LEU A 20 -2.69 13.67 -6.08
N LEU A 21 -1.62 14.28 -5.58
CA LEU A 21 -0.69 15.07 -6.38
C LEU A 21 0.00 14.22 -7.47
N ASN A 22 0.20 12.92 -7.21
CA ASN A 22 0.67 11.95 -8.19
C ASN A 22 -0.44 11.39 -9.10
N LYS A 23 -1.63 12.02 -9.13
CA LYS A 23 -2.76 11.70 -10.02
C LYS A 23 -3.32 10.27 -9.84
N TYR A 24 -3.18 9.66 -8.66
CA TYR A 24 -3.85 8.40 -8.37
C TYR A 24 -5.37 8.62 -8.18
N PRO A 25 -6.24 7.72 -8.67
CA PRO A 25 -7.69 7.83 -8.47
C PRO A 25 -8.08 7.77 -6.98
N ASN A 26 -9.03 8.61 -6.56
CA ASN A 26 -9.54 8.63 -5.18
C ASN A 26 -9.96 7.24 -4.67
N LYS A 27 -10.74 6.52 -5.49
CA LYS A 27 -11.24 5.17 -5.14
C LYS A 27 -10.10 4.19 -4.87
N PHE A 28 -9.05 4.24 -5.70
CA PHE A 28 -7.87 3.40 -5.52
C PHE A 28 -7.13 3.72 -4.23
N ILE A 29 -6.95 5.01 -3.92
CA ILE A 29 -6.29 5.44 -2.68
C ILE A 29 -7.06 4.94 -1.45
N ASP A 30 -8.38 5.12 -1.43
CA ASP A 30 -9.24 4.66 -0.34
C ASP A 30 -9.23 3.13 -0.20
N GLU A 31 -9.26 2.40 -1.32
CA GLU A 31 -9.11 0.93 -1.32
C GLU A 31 -7.76 0.50 -0.74
N GLN A 32 -6.65 1.16 -1.07
CA GLN A 32 -5.35 0.82 -0.51
C GLN A 32 -5.28 1.06 1.00
N PHE A 33 -5.84 2.17 1.50
CA PHE A 33 -5.94 2.40 2.94
C PHE A 33 -6.78 1.33 3.63
N ASN A 34 -7.93 0.96 3.06
CA ASN A 34 -8.78 -0.10 3.61
C ASN A 34 -8.09 -1.46 3.59
N ASN A 35 -7.31 -1.77 2.55
CA ASN A 35 -6.53 -2.99 2.45
C ASN A 35 -5.43 -3.08 3.53
N ILE A 36 -4.85 -1.95 3.93
CA ILE A 36 -3.87 -1.92 5.02
C ILE A 36 -4.58 -2.18 6.35
N LEU A 37 -5.71 -1.52 6.60
CA LEU A 37 -6.50 -1.72 7.81
C LEU A 37 -6.99 -3.17 7.94
N SER A 38 -7.46 -3.77 6.84
CA SER A 38 -7.91 -5.17 6.85
C SER A 38 -6.78 -6.15 7.11
N LYS A 39 -5.57 -5.92 6.56
CA LYS A 39 -4.37 -6.71 6.87
C LYS A 39 -3.99 -6.70 8.35
N LEU A 40 -4.35 -5.64 9.07
CA LEU A 40 -4.13 -5.49 10.50
C LEU A 40 -5.34 -5.97 11.34
N ASN A 41 -6.32 -6.63 10.73
CA ASN A 41 -7.58 -7.06 11.36
C ASN A 41 -8.37 -5.92 12.01
N ILE A 42 -8.28 -4.71 11.44
CA ILE A 42 -9.05 -3.53 11.87
C ILE A 42 -10.34 -3.50 11.06
N ILE A 43 -11.40 -4.08 11.63
CA ILE A 43 -12.72 -4.22 10.98
C ILE A 43 -13.58 -2.96 11.20
N GLN A 44 -13.28 -2.20 12.25
CA GLN A 44 -14.06 -1.02 12.67
C GLN A 44 -13.33 0.27 12.29
N PRO A 45 -14.04 1.37 12.01
CA PRO A 45 -13.41 2.67 11.82
C PRO A 45 -12.56 3.04 13.04
N LEU A 46 -11.34 3.53 12.80
CA LEU A 46 -10.48 4.05 13.86
C LEU A 46 -11.08 5.34 14.44
N THR A 47 -11.34 5.35 15.74
CA THR A 47 -11.82 6.49 16.52
C THR A 47 -10.83 6.81 17.62
N CYS A 48 -10.96 8.00 18.24
CA CYS A 48 -10.15 8.36 19.40
C CYS A 48 -10.20 7.31 20.52
N SER A 49 -11.35 6.63 20.68
CA SER A 49 -11.58 5.66 21.75
C SER A 49 -10.94 4.29 21.50
N ASN A 50 -10.84 3.84 20.25
CA ASN A 50 -10.30 2.51 19.94
C ASN A 50 -8.86 2.55 19.39
N TYR A 51 -8.33 3.73 19.06
CA TYR A 51 -7.02 3.89 18.46
C TYR A 51 -5.88 3.34 19.33
N ALA A 52 -5.94 3.57 20.65
CA ALA A 52 -4.91 3.10 21.58
C ALA A 52 -4.79 1.57 21.56
N ASP A 53 -5.93 0.87 21.58
CA ASP A 53 -5.98 -0.60 21.56
C ASP A 53 -5.43 -1.16 20.25
N TYR A 54 -5.84 -0.60 19.12
CA TYR A 54 -5.34 -1.04 17.81
C TYR A 54 -3.85 -0.74 17.63
N ARG A 55 -3.39 0.42 18.10
CA ARG A 55 -1.96 0.77 18.08
C ARG A 55 -1.14 -0.23 18.88
N GLN A 56 -1.59 -0.60 20.07
CA GLN A 56 -0.89 -1.56 20.91
C GLN A 56 -0.83 -2.94 20.25
N ARG A 57 -1.93 -3.41 19.65
CA ARG A 57 -1.94 -4.68 18.87
C ARG A 57 -0.96 -4.69 17.71
N VAL A 58 -0.75 -3.55 17.03
CA VAL A 58 0.21 -3.44 15.93
C VAL A 58 1.65 -3.49 16.45
N ILE A 59 1.93 -2.81 17.56
CA ILE A 59 3.24 -2.82 18.23
C ILE A 59 3.58 -4.22 18.73
N ASP A 60 2.61 -4.90 19.33
CA ASP A 60 2.77 -6.25 19.89
C ASP A 60 2.69 -7.34 18.80
N SER A 61 2.37 -6.97 17.55
CA SER A 61 2.32 -7.94 16.47
C SER A 61 3.73 -8.50 16.21
N PRO A 62 3.86 -9.83 16.05
CA PRO A 62 5.15 -10.43 15.77
C PRO A 62 5.71 -9.83 14.50
N ILE A 63 6.94 -9.31 14.57
CA ILE A 63 7.66 -8.79 13.41
C ILE A 63 7.68 -9.91 12.38
N LYS A 64 6.94 -9.74 11.28
CA LYS A 64 7.03 -10.69 10.17
C LYS A 64 8.46 -10.66 9.69
N GLU A 65 9.14 -11.80 9.79
CA GLU A 65 10.48 -11.95 9.20
C GLU A 65 10.37 -11.53 7.73
N ILE A 66 11.22 -10.58 7.35
CA ILE A 66 11.33 -10.14 5.97
C ILE A 66 11.89 -11.34 5.23
N VAL A 67 11.01 -12.06 4.52
CA VAL A 67 11.43 -13.18 3.69
C VAL A 67 12.44 -12.63 2.68
N PRO A 68 13.64 -13.21 2.58
CA PRO A 68 14.64 -12.75 1.63
C PRO A 68 14.04 -12.84 0.22
N VAL A 69 14.02 -11.71 -0.47
CA VAL A 69 13.54 -11.67 -1.86
C VAL A 69 14.61 -12.31 -2.73
N ASP A 70 14.25 -13.39 -3.41
CA ASP A 70 15.06 -13.96 -4.47
C ASP A 70 14.97 -13.05 -5.72
N TYR A 71 15.95 -12.16 -5.87
CA TYR A 71 16.07 -11.26 -7.02
C TYR A 71 16.35 -11.99 -8.35
N GLY A 72 16.65 -13.30 -8.33
CA GLY A 72 16.73 -14.13 -9.53
C GLY A 72 15.35 -14.47 -10.10
N LYS A 73 14.28 -14.39 -9.28
CA LYS A 73 12.90 -14.71 -9.67
C LYS A 73 11.94 -13.52 -9.57
N ILE A 74 12.24 -12.54 -8.71
CA ILE A 74 11.33 -11.44 -8.39
C ILE A 74 11.98 -10.11 -8.77
N ILE A 75 11.38 -9.42 -9.75
CA ILE A 75 11.75 -8.05 -10.13
C ILE A 75 10.69 -7.10 -9.59
N PHE A 76 11.09 -6.17 -8.73
CA PHE A 76 10.20 -5.09 -8.28
C PHE A 76 10.20 -3.96 -9.29
N VAL A 77 9.13 -3.85 -10.07
CA VAL A 77 8.92 -2.72 -10.97
C VAL A 77 8.09 -1.67 -10.25
N HIS A 78 8.74 -0.61 -9.77
CA HIS A 78 8.06 0.52 -9.14
C HIS A 78 7.55 1.49 -10.21
N PHE A 79 6.25 1.45 -10.50
CA PHE A 79 5.61 2.41 -11.39
C PHE A 79 5.16 3.64 -10.60
N THR A 80 5.92 4.73 -10.71
CA THR A 80 5.40 6.07 -10.41
C THR A 80 4.44 6.47 -11.52
N TYR A 81 3.17 6.68 -11.18
CA TYR A 81 2.15 7.12 -12.14
C TYR A 81 2.45 8.54 -12.64
N CYS A 82 3.18 8.67 -13.74
CA CYS A 82 3.41 9.94 -14.43
C CYS A 82 2.42 10.08 -15.60
N SER A 83 2.11 11.31 -16.04
CA SER A 83 1.17 11.55 -17.15
C SER A 83 1.60 10.87 -18.47
N SER A 84 2.89 10.60 -18.64
CA SER A 84 3.47 9.82 -19.72
C SER A 84 3.16 8.31 -19.66
N MET A 85 2.67 7.78 -18.54
CA MET A 85 2.19 6.40 -18.45
C MET A 85 0.84 6.17 -19.13
N ARG A 86 0.06 7.22 -19.44
CA ARG A 86 -1.17 7.08 -20.25
C ARG A 86 -0.90 6.53 -21.64
N THR A 87 0.29 6.78 -22.16
CA THR A 87 0.76 6.30 -23.47
C THR A 87 1.73 5.13 -23.33
N PHE A 88 1.88 4.56 -22.12
CA PHE A 88 2.72 3.38 -21.93
C PHE A 88 2.15 2.25 -22.78
N PRO A 89 2.93 1.66 -23.69
CA PRO A 89 2.36 0.77 -24.70
C PRO A 89 1.80 -0.47 -24.00
N ILE A 90 0.52 -0.74 -24.25
CA ILE A 90 -0.23 -1.93 -23.81
C ILE A 90 0.57 -3.23 -24.04
N LYS A 91 1.44 -3.25 -25.06
CA LYS A 91 2.36 -4.36 -25.34
C LYS A 91 3.29 -4.70 -24.17
N ILE A 92 3.81 -3.71 -23.43
CA ILE A 92 4.68 -3.97 -22.27
C ILE A 92 3.85 -4.54 -21.10
N LEU A 93 2.62 -4.07 -20.91
CA LEU A 93 1.68 -4.64 -19.93
C LEU A 93 1.37 -6.12 -20.24
N CYS A 94 1.03 -6.45 -21.50
CA CYS A 94 0.82 -7.85 -21.90
C CYS A 94 2.08 -8.70 -21.79
N SER A 95 3.27 -8.16 -22.12
CA SER A 95 4.53 -8.90 -21.97
C SER A 95 4.89 -9.14 -20.50
N LEU A 96 4.58 -8.18 -19.61
CA LEU A 96 4.79 -8.35 -18.17
C LEU A 96 3.82 -9.35 -17.54
N GLU A 97 2.56 -9.38 -17.98
CA GLU A 97 1.59 -10.42 -17.59
C GLU A 97 2.07 -11.82 -18.00
N GLN A 98 2.60 -11.98 -19.22
CA GLN A 98 3.18 -13.26 -19.67
C GLN A 98 4.39 -13.68 -18.86
N ILE A 99 5.25 -12.74 -18.45
CA ILE A 99 6.40 -13.04 -17.57
C ILE A 99 5.92 -13.45 -16.17
N PHE A 100 4.89 -12.80 -15.63
CA PHE A 100 4.33 -13.12 -14.32
C PHE A 100 3.73 -14.53 -14.25
N TRP A 101 3.04 -14.96 -15.31
CA TRP A 101 2.50 -16.33 -15.40
C TRP A 101 3.59 -17.37 -15.64
N ARG A 102 4.64 -17.05 -16.40
CA ARG A 102 5.72 -17.97 -16.74
C ARG A 102 6.73 -18.22 -15.61
N ILE A 103 6.68 -17.41 -14.54
CA ILE A 103 7.44 -17.62 -13.29
C ILE A 103 6.63 -18.47 -12.28
N SER A 104 5.34 -18.73 -12.54
CA SER A 104 4.47 -19.57 -11.70
C SER A 104 4.40 -21.05 -12.12
N ASP A 105 5.12 -21.45 -13.19
CA ASP A 105 5.34 -22.85 -13.59
C ASP A 105 6.77 -23.30 -13.22
#